data_AF-A0A366W3X8-F1
#
_entry.id   AF-A0A366W3X8-F1
#
_cell.length_a   1.000
_cell.length_b   1.000
_cell.length_c   1.000
_cell.angle_alpha   90.00
_cell.angle_beta   90.00
_cell.angle_gamma   90.00
#
_symmetry.space_group_name_H-M   'P 1'
#
loop_
_entity.id
_entity.type
_entity.pdbx_description
1 polymer ?
#
loop_
_entity_poly.entity_id
_entity_poly.type
_entity_poly.pdbx_seq_one_letter_code
_entity_poly.pdbx_strand_id
1 'polypeptide(L)'
;MKTCYPIGMSQQKYMAYLQSKSKDRPNDPIEMRLYKNMAKADVMIHLPRSYWDFVEWVELRGDISFQDWVIHCEQTPFEDWSISELLMYWLWMDQCNRHRYGLPKPNDVLPEGYEPFGEVANDSTFL
;
A
#
# COMPACT_ATOMS: atom_id res chain seq x y z
N MET A 1 15.99 1.18 2.46
CA MET A 1 14.61 1.72 2.49
C MET A 1 14.02 1.30 3.84
N LYS A 2 13.72 2.23 4.76
CA LYS A 2 13.24 1.88 6.12
C LYS A 2 11.72 1.66 6.07
N THR A 3 11.27 0.45 6.37
CA THR A 3 9.85 0.06 6.35
C THR A 3 9.10 0.61 7.56
N CYS A 4 7.78 0.78 7.44
CA CYS A 4 6.92 1.43 8.42
C CYS A 4 6.13 0.42 9.28
N TYR A 5 6.75 -0.70 9.66
CA TYR A 5 6.02 -1.73 10.40
C TYR A 5 5.88 -1.38 11.90
N PRO A 6 4.78 -1.83 12.54
CA PRO A 6 4.72 -1.97 13.99
C PRO A 6 5.89 -2.76 14.55
N ILE A 7 6.36 -2.44 15.74
CA ILE A 7 7.43 -3.19 16.41
C ILE A 7 7.02 -4.69 16.51
N GLY A 8 7.77 -5.58 15.86
CA GLY A 8 7.54 -7.04 15.87
C GLY A 8 6.61 -7.58 14.76
N MET A 9 6.12 -6.72 13.87
CA MET A 9 5.28 -7.11 12.75
C MET A 9 6.11 -7.18 11.45
N SER A 10 6.36 -8.38 10.94
CA SER A 10 6.98 -8.54 9.62
C SER A 10 6.02 -8.09 8.52
N GLN A 11 6.54 -7.81 7.32
CA GLN A 11 5.74 -7.59 6.11
C GLN A 11 4.61 -8.62 5.97
N GLN A 12 4.95 -9.91 6.14
CA GLN A 12 4.00 -11.01 6.09
C GLN A 12 2.91 -10.91 7.17
N LYS A 13 3.26 -10.55 8.42
CA LYS A 13 2.28 -10.37 9.50
C LYS A 13 1.37 -9.17 9.27
N TYR A 14 1.91 -8.07 8.75
CA TYR A 14 1.14 -6.89 8.42
C TYR A 14 0.16 -7.16 7.28
N MET A 15 0.57 -7.95 6.31
CA MET A 15 -0.28 -8.32 5.18
C MET A 15 -1.36 -9.32 5.57
N ALA A 16 -1.04 -10.29 6.44
CA ALA A 16 -2.04 -11.15 7.06
C ALA A 16 -3.06 -10.33 7.88
N TYR A 17 -2.60 -9.28 8.56
CA TYR A 17 -3.48 -8.33 9.26
C TYR A 17 -4.40 -7.59 8.27
N LEU A 18 -3.86 -7.00 7.20
CA LEU A 18 -4.67 -6.33 6.17
C LEU A 18 -5.68 -7.27 5.50
N GLN A 19 -5.28 -8.51 5.18
CA GLN A 19 -6.17 -9.54 4.64
C GLN A 19 -7.27 -9.96 5.62
N SER A 20 -6.99 -9.99 6.92
CA SER A 20 -8.01 -10.25 7.94
C SER A 20 -8.99 -9.09 8.05
N LYS A 21 -8.52 -7.85 7.93
CA LYS A 21 -9.32 -6.63 8.08
C LYS A 21 -10.16 -6.31 6.85
N SER A 22 -9.69 -6.62 5.64
CA SER A 22 -10.45 -6.41 4.40
C SER A 22 -11.76 -7.21 4.35
N LYS A 23 -11.85 -8.31 5.10
CA LYS A 23 -13.07 -9.13 5.22
C LYS A 23 -14.14 -8.53 6.14
N ASP A 24 -13.79 -7.55 6.99
CA ASP A 24 -14.62 -7.07 8.10
C ASP A 24 -15.02 -5.58 8.01
N ARG A 25 -14.94 -4.95 6.84
CA ARG A 25 -15.27 -3.51 6.68
C ARG A 25 -16.60 -3.27 5.96
N PRO A 26 -17.74 -3.22 6.69
CA PRO A 26 -19.03 -2.90 6.07
C PRO A 26 -19.10 -1.46 5.54
N ASN A 27 -18.25 -0.56 6.04
CA ASN A 27 -18.24 0.86 5.68
C ASN A 27 -17.16 1.24 4.63
N ASP A 28 -16.39 0.27 4.14
CA ASP A 28 -15.31 0.51 3.17
C ASP A 28 -15.37 -0.58 2.08
N PRO A 29 -16.34 -0.49 1.16
CA PRO A 29 -16.60 -1.54 0.19
C PRO A 29 -15.40 -1.73 -0.75
N ILE A 30 -15.17 -2.96 -1.17
CA ILE A 30 -14.17 -3.27 -2.20
C ILE A 30 -14.75 -2.88 -3.56
N GLU A 31 -14.07 -1.97 -4.25
CA GLU A 31 -14.37 -1.59 -5.62
C GLU A 31 -13.32 -2.16 -6.57
N MET A 32 -13.75 -2.47 -7.79
CA MET A 32 -12.88 -2.96 -8.86
C MET A 32 -12.71 -1.88 -9.94
N ARG A 33 -11.47 -1.70 -10.40
CA ARG A 33 -11.15 -0.87 -11.58
C ARG A 33 -10.24 -1.64 -12.54
N LEU A 34 -10.36 -1.34 -13.83
CA LEU A 34 -9.56 -1.94 -14.89
C LEU A 34 -8.37 -1.06 -15.23
N TYR A 35 -7.20 -1.68 -15.29
CA TYR A 35 -5.96 -1.05 -15.77
C TYR A 35 -5.33 -1.90 -16.87
N LYS A 36 -4.51 -1.27 -17.71
CA LYS A 36 -3.77 -2.00 -18.75
C LYS A 36 -2.46 -2.52 -18.18
N ASN A 37 -2.08 -3.73 -18.55
CA ASN A 37 -0.76 -4.24 -18.23
C ASN A 37 0.24 -3.98 -19.37
N MET A 38 1.49 -4.47 -19.25
CA MET A 38 2.49 -4.30 -20.32
C MET A 38 2.07 -4.93 -21.65
N ALA A 39 1.28 -5.99 -21.61
CA ALA A 39 0.71 -6.65 -22.78
C ALA A 39 -0.56 -5.95 -23.32
N LYS A 40 -0.95 -4.79 -22.76
CA LYS A 40 -2.21 -4.06 -23.04
C LYS A 40 -3.48 -4.88 -22.75
N ALA A 41 -3.36 -5.94 -21.98
CA ALA A 41 -4.49 -6.70 -21.45
C ALA A 41 -5.09 -5.97 -20.25
N ASP A 42 -6.39 -6.14 -20.06
CA ASP A 42 -7.09 -5.60 -18.90
C ASP A 42 -6.79 -6.43 -17.66
N VAL A 43 -6.39 -5.76 -16.59
CA VAL A 43 -6.17 -6.33 -15.26
C VAL A 43 -7.16 -5.70 -14.30
N MET A 44 -7.87 -6.56 -13.58
CA MET A 44 -8.82 -6.15 -12.55
C MET A 44 -8.08 -5.90 -11.23
N ILE A 45 -8.10 -4.65 -10.78
CA ILE A 45 -7.54 -4.24 -9.50
C ILE A 45 -8.69 -4.07 -8.51
N HIS A 46 -8.62 -4.77 -7.39
CA HIS A 46 -9.63 -4.73 -6.32
C HIS A 46 -9.04 -4.03 -5.10
N LEU A 47 -9.59 -2.89 -4.73
CA LEU A 47 -9.16 -2.13 -3.55
C LEU A 47 -10.38 -1.63 -2.76
N PRO A 48 -10.26 -1.46 -1.43
CA PRO A 48 -11.27 -0.74 -0.66
C PRO A 48 -11.43 0.70 -1.17
N ARG A 49 -12.65 1.26 -1.06
CA ARG A 49 -12.96 2.63 -1.46
C ARG A 49 -11.96 3.66 -0.91
N SER A 50 -11.56 3.52 0.35
CA SER A 50 -10.59 4.41 1.00
C SER A 50 -9.23 4.46 0.30
N TYR A 51 -8.78 3.34 -0.27
CA TYR A 51 -7.56 3.28 -1.07
C TYR A 51 -7.77 3.92 -2.45
N TRP A 52 -8.94 3.76 -3.07
CA TRP A 52 -9.24 4.46 -4.32
C TRP A 52 -9.31 5.98 -4.13
N ASP A 53 -9.91 6.46 -3.05
CA ASP A 53 -9.93 7.89 -2.73
C ASP A 53 -8.50 8.43 -2.53
N PHE A 54 -7.61 7.62 -1.93
CA PHE A 54 -6.19 7.97 -1.81
C PHE A 54 -5.50 8.01 -3.17
N VAL A 55 -5.72 7.01 -4.04
CA VAL A 55 -5.19 6.96 -5.42
C VAL A 55 -5.61 8.20 -6.21
N GLU A 56 -6.89 8.53 -6.21
CA GLU A 56 -7.41 9.71 -6.90
C GLU A 56 -6.75 11.00 -6.40
N TRP A 57 -6.54 11.09 -5.09
CA TRP A 57 -5.88 12.25 -4.49
C TRP A 57 -4.40 12.37 -4.88
N VAL A 58 -3.62 11.28 -4.89
CA VAL A 58 -2.20 11.32 -5.31
C VAL A 58 -2.04 11.55 -6.81
N GLU A 59 -2.94 10.99 -7.63
CA GLU A 59 -2.94 11.20 -9.09
C GLU A 59 -3.33 12.63 -9.45
N LEU A 60 -4.34 13.22 -8.78
CA LEU A 60 -4.75 14.61 -9.00
C LEU A 60 -3.61 15.60 -8.70
N ARG A 61 -2.73 15.26 -7.76
CA ARG A 61 -1.54 16.05 -7.43
C ARG A 61 -0.40 15.88 -8.44
N GLY A 62 -0.46 14.85 -9.28
CA GLY A 62 0.64 14.45 -10.16
C GLY A 62 1.82 13.86 -9.39
N ASP A 63 1.63 13.40 -8.15
CA ASP A 63 2.69 12.76 -7.37
C ASP A 63 3.01 11.36 -7.95
N ILE A 64 2.01 10.67 -8.51
CA ILE A 64 2.14 9.36 -9.14
C ILE A 64 1.29 9.22 -10.40
N SER A 65 1.59 8.21 -11.20
CA SER A 65 0.69 7.57 -12.17
C SER A 65 0.36 6.17 -11.65
N PHE A 66 -0.90 5.90 -11.32
CA PHE A 66 -1.27 4.58 -10.78
C PHE A 66 -1.10 3.48 -11.84
N GLN A 67 -1.27 3.84 -13.11
CA GLN A 67 -0.97 2.96 -14.24
C GLN A 67 0.50 2.49 -14.25
N ASP A 68 1.44 3.35 -13.88
CA ASP A 68 2.86 2.98 -13.80
C ASP A 68 3.12 2.03 -12.63
N TRP A 69 2.38 2.17 -11.53
CA TRP A 69 2.45 1.27 -10.38
C TRP A 69 1.88 -0.11 -10.68
N VAL A 70 0.80 -0.19 -11.46
CA VAL A 70 0.24 -1.46 -11.94
C VAL A 70 1.30 -2.18 -12.79
N ILE A 71 1.93 -1.48 -13.73
CA ILE A 71 3.01 -2.03 -14.56
C ILE A 71 4.20 -2.47 -13.69
N HIS A 72 4.59 -1.65 -12.72
CA HIS A 72 5.67 -1.99 -11.80
C HIS A 72 5.38 -3.29 -11.05
N CYS A 73 4.20 -3.39 -10.43
CA CYS A 73 3.79 -4.57 -9.66
C CYS A 73 3.67 -5.84 -10.53
N GLU A 74 3.34 -5.72 -11.81
CA GLU A 74 3.37 -6.84 -12.76
C GLU A 74 4.81 -7.33 -13.02
N GLN A 75 5.77 -6.40 -13.10
CA GLN A 75 7.18 -6.71 -13.36
C GLN A 75 7.94 -7.19 -12.10
N THR A 76 7.46 -6.81 -10.92
CA THR A 76 8.02 -7.21 -9.62
C THR A 76 7.01 -8.02 -8.81
N PRO A 77 6.58 -9.20 -9.31
CA PRO A 77 5.66 -10.03 -8.56
C PRO A 77 6.30 -10.47 -7.24
N PHE A 78 5.48 -10.57 -6.20
CA PHE A 78 5.88 -11.15 -4.92
C PHE A 78 5.15 -12.49 -4.74
N GLU A 79 5.88 -13.52 -4.32
CA GLU A 79 5.33 -14.88 -4.24
C GLU A 79 4.05 -14.93 -3.39
N ASP A 80 3.07 -15.67 -3.88
CA ASP A 80 1.74 -15.88 -3.32
C ASP A 80 0.79 -14.67 -3.27
N TRP A 81 1.15 -13.52 -3.84
CA TRP A 81 0.32 -12.31 -3.78
C TRP A 81 -0.32 -11.95 -5.12
N SER A 82 -1.58 -11.54 -5.07
CA SER A 82 -2.22 -10.88 -6.20
C SER A 82 -1.67 -9.46 -6.38
N ILE A 83 -1.75 -8.94 -7.61
CA ILE A 83 -1.37 -7.56 -7.91
C ILE A 83 -2.15 -6.53 -7.07
N SER A 84 -3.41 -6.84 -6.73
CA SER A 84 -4.25 -5.97 -5.89
C SER A 84 -3.69 -5.85 -4.48
N GLU A 85 -3.21 -6.95 -3.89
CA GLU A 85 -2.59 -6.96 -2.57
C GLU A 85 -1.25 -6.24 -2.57
N LEU A 86 -0.45 -6.45 -3.61
CA LEU A 86 0.83 -5.75 -3.75
C LEU A 86 0.62 -4.24 -3.87
N LEU A 87 -0.34 -3.78 -4.69
CA LEU A 87 -0.69 -2.37 -4.82
C LEU A 87 -1.22 -1.78 -3.50
N MET A 88 -2.07 -2.51 -2.79
CA MET A 88 -2.57 -2.08 -1.48
C MET A 88 -1.42 -1.85 -0.49
N TYR A 89 -0.42 -2.73 -0.47
CA TYR A 89 0.78 -2.56 0.34
C TYR A 89 1.58 -1.31 -0.03
N TRP A 90 1.82 -1.08 -1.33
CA TRP A 90 2.54 0.10 -1.79
C TRP A 90 1.82 1.40 -1.45
N LEU A 91 0.50 1.44 -1.60
CA LEU A 91 -0.32 2.59 -1.22
C LEU A 91 -0.24 2.86 0.28
N TRP A 92 -0.35 1.81 1.10
CA TRP A 92 -0.17 1.95 2.54
C TRP A 92 1.23 2.48 2.90
N MET A 93 2.27 1.97 2.25
CA MET A 93 3.63 2.45 2.49
C MET A 93 3.80 3.93 2.13
N ASP A 94 3.21 4.38 1.02
CA ASP A 94 3.21 5.79 0.63
C ASP A 94 2.48 6.66 1.65
N GLN A 95 1.29 6.24 2.10
CA GLN A 95 0.58 6.92 3.19
C GLN A 95 1.46 7.04 4.44
N CYS A 96 2.07 5.94 4.89
CA CYS A 96 2.98 5.94 6.04
C CYS A 96 4.18 6.89 5.86
N ASN A 97 4.80 6.89 4.68
CA ASN A 97 5.91 7.79 4.37
C ASN A 97 5.47 9.24 4.39
N ARG A 98 4.27 9.55 3.88
CA ARG A 98 3.74 10.92 3.91
C ARG A 98 3.52 11.41 5.33
N HIS A 99 2.98 10.57 6.20
CA HIS A 99 2.86 10.89 7.63
C HIS A 99 4.23 11.05 8.31
N ARG A 100 5.17 10.15 8.04
CA ARG A 100 6.50 10.14 8.65
C ARG A 100 7.35 11.35 8.28
N TYR A 101 7.30 11.75 7.01
CA TYR A 101 8.16 12.81 6.48
C TYR A 101 7.42 14.15 6.34
N GLY A 102 6.19 14.25 6.84
CA GLY A 102 5.39 15.47 6.76
C GLY A 102 5.08 15.90 5.32
N LEU A 103 5.00 14.93 4.39
CA LEU A 103 4.59 15.21 3.02
C LEU A 103 3.09 15.56 2.98
N PRO A 104 2.62 16.20 1.88
CA PRO A 104 1.19 16.39 1.67
C PRO A 104 0.44 15.08 1.83
N LYS A 105 -0.73 15.16 2.47
CA LYS A 105 -1.62 14.03 2.75
C LYS A 105 -3.08 14.51 2.68
N PRO A 106 -4.04 13.65 2.30
CA PRO A 106 -5.43 14.05 2.11
C PRO A 106 -6.12 14.43 3.43
N ASN A 107 -5.69 13.85 4.54
CA ASN A 107 -6.22 14.10 5.88
C ASN A 107 -5.14 13.78 6.93
N ASP A 108 -5.41 14.12 8.19
CA ASP A 108 -4.53 13.81 9.33
C ASP A 108 -4.80 12.43 9.96
N VAL A 109 -5.68 11.61 9.37
CA VAL A 109 -5.97 10.27 9.88
C VAL A 109 -4.75 9.40 9.65
N LEU A 110 -4.22 8.81 10.73
CA LEU A 110 -3.07 7.92 10.62
C LEU A 110 -3.43 6.70 9.76
N PRO A 111 -2.51 6.24 8.88
CA PRO A 111 -2.71 5.02 8.13
C PRO A 111 -2.92 3.87 9.10
N GLU A 112 -3.73 2.89 8.72
CA GLU A 112 -4.00 1.75 9.60
C GLU A 112 -2.70 1.03 9.97
N GLY A 113 -2.53 0.68 11.25
CA GLY A 113 -1.30 0.05 11.73
C GLY A 113 -0.06 0.94 11.67
N TYR A 114 -0.19 2.24 11.40
CA TYR A 114 0.94 3.17 11.46
C TYR A 114 1.42 3.36 12.89
N GLU A 115 2.69 3.03 13.14
CA GLU A 115 3.37 3.36 14.39
C GLU A 115 4.44 4.44 14.15
N PRO A 116 4.40 5.56 14.90
CA PRO A 116 5.37 6.66 14.76
C PRO A 116 6.80 6.27 15.20
N PHE A 117 6.95 5.16 15.93
CA PHE A 117 8.23 4.67 16.47
C PHE A 117 8.51 3.22 16.01
N GLY A 118 8.70 2.99 14.72
CA GLY A 118 9.42 1.79 14.29
C GLY A 118 10.88 1.94 14.72
N GLU A 119 11.30 1.27 15.80
CA GLU A 119 12.72 1.23 16.19
C GLU A 119 13.60 0.78 15.02
N VAL A 120 14.86 1.21 15.04
CA VAL A 120 15.91 0.72 14.14
C VAL A 120 15.83 -0.80 14.16
N ALA A 121 15.57 -1.45 13.02
CA ALA A 121 15.62 -2.90 12.96
C ALA A 121 16.98 -3.33 13.52
N ASN A 122 16.96 -4.08 14.63
CA ASN A 122 18.15 -4.70 15.22
C ASN A 122 18.69 -5.75 14.24
N ASP A 123 19.32 -5.31 13.16
CA ASP A 123 20.36 -6.08 12.49
C ASP A 123 21.65 -5.82 13.28
N SER A 124 21.82 -6.58 14.36
CA SER A 124 23.15 -6.74 14.96
C SER A 124 24.06 -7.49 13.98
N THR A 125 25.26 -6.93 13.77
CA THR A 125 26.45 -7.45 13.04
C THR A 125 26.41 -7.25 11.51
N PHE A 126 27.31 -6.53 10.83
CA PHE A 126 28.75 -6.30 11.02
C PHE A 126 29.17 -4.91 10.49
N LEU A 127 29.95 -4.17 11.29
CA LEU A 127 31.29 -3.65 10.95
C LEU A 127 32.02 -3.30 12.25
#